data_AF-A0A1Q8VBC6-F1
#
_entry.id   AF-A0A1Q8VBC6-F1
#
_cell.length_a   1.000
_cell.length_b   1.000
_cell.length_c   1.000
_cell.angle_alpha   90.00
_cell.angle_beta   90.00
_cell.angle_gamma   90.00
#
_symmetry.space_group_name_H-M   'P 1'
#
loop_
_entity.id
_entity.type
_entity.pdbx_description
1 polymer ?
#
loop_
_entity_poly.entity_id
_entity_poly.type
_entity_poly.pdbx_seq_one_letter_code
_entity_poly.pdbx_strand_id
1 'polypeptide(L)'
;MNTMSTGAASRPALSRGAVRGAAAILTLFLVAIMSQFAPQASAEENKSVNVTNLSLTRVDGNNVEQDGKLNTYDLARLSFDWSGVDANLKSGDSFTIGLGEYFTNLQNSETHPMTVEHGGKDVEVGTCTLTVKDVTCTFNSKVDELKAAGFHNFKGSGSALVAVAKAADVQTVDFTVNGVTTAVTLPGGGGIGGPEESNWELTKWASSFYNNYKELTWGVNFGANQTTGDKLGKTFDGSRQTIVFTDTLGAGMTFNQADATRTVLNLRPADGKSIPVTNAAGQDATTQYGDFDVKATYSQDGRTATYEVTGPFQNGTNFTLEYPVSFVDANGNAVAASRGTSYENTVNLKGTDLTSTQQQSYVQYFDISVQMEPGFGGFDVTKVVEGEAAAQAAGSSFVVDVAYELPAAASSYPDWKAPEGQKATGEGRTGTSSVTVKPGEPVAFNGTFPVGTKITLTEDTSKAQPAASGFSWGEPVFTVDGQKTNTFTIRDQELVKVSLTNTTTATPPTTAQMPPTASNP
;
A
#
# COMPACT_ATOMS: atom_id res chain seq x y z
N MET A 1 5.83 -8.40 -72.34
CA MET A 1 5.84 -7.34 -73.38
C MET A 1 4.81 -6.31 -72.94
N ASN A 2 5.03 -5.02 -72.75
CA ASN A 2 6.18 -4.09 -72.66
C ASN A 2 5.57 -2.87 -71.93
N THR A 3 5.99 -2.55 -70.70
CA THR A 3 6.91 -1.47 -70.29
C THR A 3 6.42 -0.01 -70.40
N MET A 4 6.54 0.69 -69.24
CA MET A 4 6.91 2.10 -68.97
C MET A 4 5.86 3.19 -69.27
N SER A 5 5.48 4.09 -68.33
CA SER A 5 6.21 5.01 -67.42
C SER A 5 6.83 6.23 -68.12
N THR A 6 6.35 7.44 -67.73
CA THR A 6 6.95 8.80 -67.65
C THR A 6 5.77 9.77 -67.47
N GLY A 7 5.72 10.83 -66.66
CA GLY A 7 6.72 11.64 -65.96
C GLY A 7 6.27 13.12 -66.00
N ALA A 8 6.00 13.69 -64.83
CA ALA A 8 6.16 15.09 -64.38
C ALA A 8 5.61 16.33 -65.17
N ALA A 9 4.95 17.20 -64.38
CA ALA A 9 5.17 18.65 -64.22
C ALA A 9 4.21 19.72 -64.83
N SER A 10 3.89 20.67 -63.94
CA SER A 10 3.66 22.14 -64.11
C SER A 10 2.27 22.74 -64.46
N ARG A 11 1.63 23.30 -63.40
CA ARG A 11 1.00 24.64 -63.17
C ARG A 11 0.44 25.50 -64.33
N PRO A 12 -0.61 26.29 -64.02
CA PRO A 12 -0.51 27.77 -63.89
C PRO A 12 -1.08 28.27 -62.51
N ALA A 13 -0.52 29.23 -61.76
CA ALA A 13 -0.37 30.71 -61.95
C ALA A 13 -1.73 31.45 -62.01
N LEU A 14 -2.02 32.58 -61.36
CA LEU A 14 -1.45 33.45 -60.30
C LEU A 14 -2.54 34.54 -60.10
N SER A 15 -2.82 35.02 -58.88
CA SER A 15 -3.27 36.41 -58.70
C SER A 15 -2.72 36.97 -57.39
N ARG A 16 -2.22 38.21 -57.46
CA ARG A 16 -1.50 38.96 -56.44
C ARG A 16 -2.33 40.17 -56.01
N GLY A 17 -2.17 40.57 -54.75
CA GLY A 17 -2.38 41.93 -54.23
C GLY A 17 -3.24 41.94 -52.96
N ALA A 18 -2.96 42.65 -51.87
CA ALA A 18 -1.82 43.47 -51.47
C ALA A 18 -1.90 43.67 -49.93
N VAL A 19 -0.77 43.46 -49.25
CA VAL A 19 -0.15 44.25 -48.16
C VAL A 19 -1.03 45.02 -47.12
N ARG A 20 -0.67 44.76 -45.84
CA ARG A 20 -0.74 45.58 -44.59
C ARG A 20 -1.93 45.39 -43.64
N GLY A 21 -1.60 44.77 -42.49
CA GLY A 21 -1.82 45.38 -41.17
C GLY A 21 -2.99 44.83 -40.35
N ALA A 22 -2.71 43.84 -39.50
CA ALA A 22 -3.28 43.77 -38.14
C ALA A 22 -2.53 42.67 -37.37
N ALA A 23 -1.72 43.10 -36.42
CA ALA A 23 -1.20 42.24 -35.36
C ALA A 23 -2.33 41.86 -34.40
N ALA A 24 -2.09 40.77 -33.66
CA ALA A 24 -2.84 40.28 -32.51
C ALA A 24 -4.19 39.61 -32.82
N ILE A 25 -4.19 38.27 -32.77
CA ILE A 25 -4.94 37.42 -31.82
C ILE A 25 -4.65 35.98 -32.28
N LEU A 26 -3.55 35.41 -31.80
CA LEU A 26 -3.29 33.97 -31.90
C LEU A 26 -2.44 33.52 -30.70
N THR A 27 -2.97 33.76 -29.51
CA THR A 27 -2.38 33.31 -28.25
C THR A 27 -3.48 32.81 -27.33
N LEU A 28 -4.14 31.69 -27.68
CA LEU A 28 -5.01 30.97 -26.74
C LEU A 28 -5.28 29.48 -27.10
N PHE A 29 -4.55 28.88 -28.04
CA PHE A 29 -4.73 27.46 -28.40
C PHE A 29 -3.45 26.61 -28.38
N LEU A 30 -2.47 26.99 -27.55
CA LEU A 30 -1.22 26.23 -27.35
C LEU A 30 -0.91 25.90 -25.87
N VAL A 31 -1.85 26.15 -24.96
CA VAL A 31 -1.68 25.87 -23.51
C VAL A 31 -2.36 24.56 -23.07
N ALA A 32 -3.11 23.89 -23.96
CA ALA A 32 -3.88 22.69 -23.61
C ALA A 32 -3.21 21.34 -23.92
N ILE A 33 -2.01 21.33 -24.52
CA ILE A 33 -1.31 20.07 -24.91
C ILE A 33 0.03 19.90 -24.13
N MET A 34 0.47 20.90 -23.36
CA MET A 34 1.63 20.76 -22.46
C MET A 34 1.28 20.24 -21.06
N SER A 35 0.00 20.12 -20.71
CA SER A 35 -0.44 19.54 -19.43
C SER A 35 -0.58 18.01 -19.45
N GLN A 36 -0.29 17.34 -20.57
CA GLN A 36 -0.29 15.88 -20.69
C GLN A 36 1.13 15.27 -20.70
N PHE A 37 2.17 16.12 -20.64
CA PHE A 37 3.57 15.74 -20.48
C PHE A 37 4.25 16.63 -19.45
N ALA A 38 3.55 16.95 -18.35
CA ALA A 38 4.30 17.20 -17.14
C ALA A 38 5.10 15.91 -16.90
N PRO A 39 6.44 15.94 -16.75
CA PRO A 39 7.07 14.83 -16.06
C PRO A 39 6.24 14.65 -14.80
N GLN A 40 5.67 13.46 -14.57
CA GLN A 40 5.32 13.09 -13.21
C GLN A 40 6.54 13.53 -12.42
N ALA A 41 6.38 14.48 -11.51
CA ALA A 41 7.45 14.82 -10.59
C ALA A 41 7.78 13.48 -9.97
N SER A 42 8.85 12.85 -10.47
CA SER A 42 9.27 11.54 -10.01
C SER A 42 9.50 11.81 -8.54
N ALA A 43 8.66 11.22 -7.70
CA ALA A 43 8.91 11.17 -6.28
C ALA A 43 10.40 10.83 -6.16
N GLU A 44 11.18 11.76 -5.61
CA GLU A 44 12.63 11.57 -5.56
C GLU A 44 12.84 10.34 -4.69
N GLU A 45 13.40 9.29 -5.29
CA GLU A 45 13.56 8.01 -4.62
C GLU A 45 14.42 8.23 -3.38
N ASN A 46 13.82 8.06 -2.20
CA ASN A 46 14.53 8.23 -0.95
C ASN A 46 15.26 6.91 -0.66
N LYS A 47 16.50 6.83 -1.12
CA LYS A 47 17.37 5.65 -0.97
C LYS A 47 17.65 5.28 0.49
N SER A 48 17.33 6.15 1.43
CA SER A 48 17.45 5.88 2.86
C SER A 48 16.23 5.15 3.44
N VAL A 49 15.14 5.00 2.68
CA VAL A 49 14.07 4.06 3.05
C VAL A 49 14.59 2.65 2.83
N ASN A 50 14.70 1.88 3.90
CA ASN A 50 15.22 0.53 3.84
C ASN A 50 14.09 -0.44 3.47
N VAL A 51 14.33 -1.33 2.50
CA VAL A 51 13.41 -2.40 2.13
C VAL A 51 14.16 -3.72 2.27
N THR A 52 13.68 -4.59 3.14
CA THR A 52 14.37 -5.81 3.58
C THR A 52 13.45 -7.02 3.55
N ASN A 53 14.00 -8.19 3.88
CA ASN A 53 13.25 -9.44 4.02
C ASN A 53 12.44 -9.81 2.76
N LEU A 54 12.95 -9.44 1.58
CA LEU A 54 12.36 -9.83 0.31
C LEU A 54 12.36 -11.36 0.20
N SER A 55 11.19 -11.92 -0.06
CA SER A 55 10.99 -13.36 -0.24
C SER A 55 9.94 -13.65 -1.29
N LEU A 56 10.10 -14.79 -1.97
CA LEU A 56 9.15 -15.31 -2.94
C LEU A 56 8.61 -16.64 -2.45
N THR A 57 7.29 -16.72 -2.27
CA THR A 57 6.58 -17.97 -1.95
C THR A 57 5.74 -18.37 -3.15
N ARG A 58 5.82 -19.63 -3.59
CA ARG A 58 4.95 -20.15 -4.65
C ARG A 58 3.51 -20.20 -4.14
N VAL A 59 2.58 -19.68 -4.94
CA VAL A 59 1.15 -19.64 -4.58
C VAL A 59 0.27 -20.00 -5.78
N ASP A 60 -0.96 -20.40 -5.52
CA ASP A 60 -1.98 -20.56 -6.56
C ASP A 60 -2.70 -19.22 -6.87
N GLY A 61 -3.66 -19.26 -7.80
CA GLY A 61 -4.51 -18.11 -8.17
C GLY A 61 -5.37 -17.55 -7.03
N ASN A 62 -5.48 -18.27 -5.91
CA ASN A 62 -6.21 -17.88 -4.71
C ASN A 62 -5.27 -17.40 -3.58
N ASN A 63 -3.98 -17.19 -3.89
CA ASN A 63 -2.95 -16.78 -2.94
C ASN A 63 -2.69 -17.82 -1.82
N VAL A 64 -2.94 -19.10 -2.10
CA VAL A 64 -2.66 -20.22 -1.19
C VAL A 64 -1.28 -20.77 -1.49
N GLU A 65 -0.44 -20.87 -0.46
CA GLU A 65 0.93 -21.39 -0.57
C GLU A 65 0.98 -22.80 -1.14
N GLN A 66 1.97 -23.03 -2.00
CA GLN A 66 2.25 -24.31 -2.62
C GLN A 66 3.70 -24.69 -2.39
N ASP A 67 3.95 -25.98 -2.21
CA ASP A 67 5.30 -26.51 -2.13
C ASP A 67 5.98 -26.54 -3.52
N GLY A 68 7.32 -26.62 -3.50
CA GLY A 68 8.15 -26.88 -4.68
C GLY A 68 8.66 -25.64 -5.40
N LYS A 69 9.33 -25.89 -6.53
CA LYS A 69 9.91 -24.86 -7.41
C LYS A 69 8.80 -24.16 -8.21
N LEU A 70 9.11 -22.98 -8.74
CA LEU A 70 8.24 -22.29 -9.69
C LEU A 70 8.35 -22.89 -11.09
N ASN A 71 7.25 -22.82 -11.83
CA ASN A 71 7.23 -23.02 -13.27
C ASN A 71 6.79 -21.74 -14.00
N THR A 72 7.05 -21.66 -15.30
CA THR A 72 6.54 -20.56 -16.13
C THR A 72 5.01 -20.50 -16.00
N TYR A 73 4.45 -19.30 -15.87
CA TYR A 73 3.03 -19.01 -15.59
C TYR A 73 2.55 -19.29 -14.16
N ASP A 74 3.38 -19.83 -13.27
CA ASP A 74 3.04 -19.86 -11.84
C ASP A 74 2.97 -18.44 -11.28
N LEU A 75 2.30 -18.33 -10.13
CA LEU A 75 2.33 -17.13 -9.30
C LEU A 75 3.30 -17.31 -8.13
N ALA A 76 3.92 -16.22 -7.74
CA ALA A 76 4.62 -16.10 -6.48
C ALA A 76 4.06 -14.91 -5.69
N ARG A 77 4.00 -15.05 -4.36
CA ARG A 77 3.81 -13.91 -3.46
C ARG A 77 5.17 -13.35 -3.08
N LEU A 78 5.47 -12.15 -3.58
CA LEU A 78 6.54 -11.32 -3.06
C LEU A 78 6.11 -10.78 -1.69
N SER A 79 6.92 -10.99 -0.66
CA SER A 79 6.75 -10.36 0.66
C SER A 79 7.99 -9.54 0.99
N PHE A 80 7.83 -8.41 1.66
CA PHE A 80 8.92 -7.52 2.06
C PHE A 80 8.56 -6.70 3.30
N ASP A 81 9.58 -6.24 4.01
CA ASP A 81 9.46 -5.22 5.05
C ASP A 81 10.03 -3.90 4.55
N TRP A 82 9.52 -2.79 5.06
CA TRP A 82 10.04 -1.46 4.77
C TRP A 82 10.17 -0.62 6.05
N SER A 83 11.18 0.25 6.10
CA SER A 83 11.44 1.13 7.23
C SER A 83 11.93 2.50 6.76
N GLY A 84 11.21 3.54 7.17
CA GLY A 84 11.59 4.94 6.97
C GLY A 84 12.25 5.58 8.18
N VAL A 85 12.61 4.80 9.21
CA VAL A 85 13.19 5.29 10.49
C VAL A 85 14.41 6.17 10.23
N ASP A 86 15.35 5.69 9.41
CA ASP A 86 16.60 6.39 9.10
C ASP A 86 16.49 7.31 7.86
N ALA A 87 15.31 7.39 7.27
CA ALA A 87 15.10 8.06 5.98
C ALA A 87 14.76 9.54 6.10
N ASN A 88 14.46 10.03 7.33
CA ASN A 88 13.87 11.34 7.56
C ASN A 88 12.70 11.62 6.59
N LEU A 89 11.74 10.70 6.53
CA LEU A 89 10.63 10.74 5.56
C LEU A 89 9.96 12.11 5.46
N LYS A 90 9.71 12.56 4.25
CA LYS A 90 8.92 13.75 3.92
C LYS A 90 7.90 13.46 2.83
N SER A 91 6.91 14.33 2.64
CA SER A 91 6.00 14.21 1.50
C SER A 91 6.76 14.16 0.18
N GLY A 92 6.36 13.25 -0.70
CA GLY A 92 6.97 13.02 -2.01
C GLY A 92 8.17 12.08 -1.98
N ASP A 93 8.65 11.66 -0.81
CA ASP A 93 9.61 10.55 -0.74
C ASP A 93 8.96 9.26 -1.22
N SER A 94 9.77 8.37 -1.79
CA SER A 94 9.30 7.05 -2.21
C SER A 94 10.34 5.96 -2.01
N PHE A 95 9.87 4.71 -2.02
CA PHE A 95 10.70 3.53 -2.24
C PHE A 95 10.13 2.70 -3.40
N THR A 96 11.01 2.00 -4.11
CA THR A 96 10.66 1.20 -5.28
C THR A 96 11.30 -0.19 -5.24
N ILE A 97 10.52 -1.20 -5.59
CA ILE A 97 10.97 -2.57 -5.85
C ILE A 97 10.72 -2.88 -7.33
N GLY A 98 11.78 -2.99 -8.12
CA GLY A 98 11.77 -3.50 -9.49
C GLY A 98 11.91 -5.01 -9.52
N LEU A 99 10.98 -5.70 -10.18
CA LEU A 99 10.81 -7.15 -10.20
C LEU A 99 11.79 -7.90 -11.13
N GLY A 100 12.69 -7.18 -11.79
CA GLY A 100 13.64 -7.74 -12.74
C GLY A 100 12.97 -8.36 -13.96
N GLU A 101 13.64 -9.31 -14.58
CA GLU A 101 13.21 -9.88 -15.87
C GLU A 101 12.29 -11.11 -15.73
N TYR A 102 12.36 -11.84 -14.62
CA TYR A 102 11.66 -13.12 -14.43
C TYR A 102 10.23 -12.98 -13.94
N PHE A 103 9.85 -11.82 -13.39
CA PHE A 103 8.55 -11.59 -12.78
C PHE A 103 7.87 -10.33 -13.32
N THR A 104 6.55 -10.30 -13.27
CA THR A 104 5.73 -9.11 -13.52
C THR A 104 4.63 -9.02 -12.47
N ASN A 105 4.22 -7.81 -12.08
CA ASN A 105 3.08 -7.68 -11.18
C ASN A 105 1.82 -8.24 -11.85
N LEU A 106 1.05 -9.02 -11.08
CA LEU A 106 -0.20 -9.60 -11.57
C LEU A 106 -1.25 -8.50 -11.79
N GLN A 107 -1.42 -7.62 -10.81
CA GLN A 107 -2.13 -6.34 -10.93
C GLN A 107 -1.17 -5.25 -11.36
N ASN A 108 -1.53 -4.46 -12.36
CA ASN A 108 -0.71 -3.34 -12.80
C ASN A 108 -1.59 -2.18 -13.26
N SER A 109 -1.02 -0.98 -13.32
CA SER A 109 -1.78 0.27 -13.50
C SER A 109 -2.84 0.49 -12.41
N GLU A 110 -2.60 -0.06 -11.20
CA GLU A 110 -3.45 0.08 -10.01
C GLU A 110 -2.71 0.83 -8.91
N THR A 111 -3.47 1.54 -8.07
CA THR A 111 -2.98 2.29 -6.93
C THR A 111 -3.63 1.80 -5.65
N HIS A 112 -2.83 1.59 -4.61
CA HIS A 112 -3.27 1.13 -3.30
C HIS A 112 -2.86 2.14 -2.22
N PRO A 113 -3.79 2.59 -1.35
CA PRO A 113 -3.45 3.52 -0.28
C PRO A 113 -2.59 2.83 0.77
N MET A 114 -1.63 3.59 1.33
CA MET A 114 -0.90 3.23 2.54
C MET A 114 -1.58 3.91 3.72
N THR A 115 -2.14 3.14 4.65
CA THR A 115 -2.90 3.69 5.79
C THR A 115 -2.29 3.30 7.12
N VAL A 116 -2.41 4.20 8.09
CA VAL A 116 -2.05 3.96 9.50
C VAL A 116 -3.22 4.34 10.40
N GLU A 117 -3.42 3.63 11.50
CA GLU A 117 -4.42 4.02 12.49
C GLU A 117 -3.97 5.30 13.22
N HIS A 118 -4.84 6.30 13.25
CA HIS A 118 -4.62 7.52 14.01
C HIS A 118 -5.95 8.06 14.56
N GLY A 119 -6.09 8.07 15.89
CA GLY A 119 -7.30 8.54 16.57
C GLY A 119 -8.53 7.66 16.31
N GLY A 120 -8.34 6.34 16.19
CA GLY A 120 -9.41 5.37 15.92
C GLY A 120 -9.95 5.39 14.48
N LYS A 121 -9.17 5.94 13.53
CA LYS A 121 -9.48 5.97 12.11
C LYS A 121 -8.23 5.66 11.30
N ASP A 122 -8.40 5.01 10.17
CA ASP A 122 -7.33 4.86 9.19
C ASP A 122 -7.12 6.18 8.45
N VAL A 123 -5.88 6.67 8.48
CA VAL A 123 -5.45 7.86 7.74
C VAL A 123 -4.45 7.46 6.67
N GLU A 124 -4.62 7.98 5.46
CA GLU A 124 -3.74 7.70 4.33
C GLU A 124 -2.46 8.53 4.42
N VAL A 125 -1.32 7.86 4.48
CA VAL A 125 0.02 8.44 4.58
C VAL A 125 0.85 8.33 3.30
N GLY A 126 0.31 7.64 2.29
CA GLY A 126 0.95 7.47 1.00
C GLY A 126 0.14 6.59 0.07
N THR A 127 0.69 6.32 -1.10
CA THR A 127 0.06 5.48 -2.11
C THR A 127 1.12 4.62 -2.79
N CYS A 128 0.84 3.33 -2.94
CA CYS A 128 1.63 2.40 -3.75
C CYS A 128 1.04 2.28 -5.15
N THR A 129 1.87 2.41 -6.18
CA THR A 129 1.50 2.23 -7.59
C THR A 129 2.20 0.99 -8.12
N LEU A 130 1.44 0.12 -8.79
CA LEU A 130 1.95 -1.09 -9.42
C LEU A 130 2.08 -0.87 -10.92
N THR A 131 3.28 -0.91 -11.47
CA THR A 131 3.50 -1.04 -12.93
C THR A 131 3.68 -2.52 -13.27
N VAL A 132 3.89 -2.86 -14.54
CA VAL A 132 4.21 -4.24 -14.92
C VAL A 132 5.48 -4.74 -14.22
N LYS A 133 6.43 -3.85 -13.92
CA LYS A 133 7.76 -4.21 -13.41
C LYS A 133 8.10 -3.63 -12.06
N ASP A 134 7.33 -2.69 -11.53
CA ASP A 134 7.71 -1.94 -10.34
C ASP A 134 6.55 -1.88 -9.33
N VAL A 135 6.91 -1.97 -8.06
CA VAL A 135 6.09 -1.58 -6.91
C VAL A 135 6.69 -0.29 -6.36
N THR A 136 6.02 0.85 -6.53
CA THR A 136 6.51 2.14 -6.03
C THR A 136 5.55 2.72 -5.01
N CYS A 137 6.01 2.93 -3.79
CA CYS A 137 5.23 3.50 -2.70
C CYS A 137 5.72 4.91 -2.39
N THR A 138 4.82 5.90 -2.49
CA THR A 138 5.12 7.34 -2.32
C THR A 138 4.36 7.90 -1.14
N PHE A 139 5.07 8.59 -0.24
CA PHE A 139 4.48 9.23 0.93
C PHE A 139 3.82 10.57 0.59
N ASN A 140 2.71 10.89 1.25
CA ASN A 140 1.99 12.16 1.07
C ASN A 140 2.23 13.11 2.26
N SER A 141 1.60 14.29 2.25
CA SER A 141 1.77 15.33 3.28
C SER A 141 1.32 14.90 4.68
N LYS A 142 0.57 13.81 4.82
CA LYS A 142 0.11 13.32 6.12
C LYS A 142 1.27 12.80 6.97
N VAL A 143 2.34 12.27 6.36
CA VAL A 143 3.56 11.89 7.11
C VAL A 143 4.17 13.11 7.80
N ASP A 144 4.26 14.24 7.11
CA ASP A 144 4.81 15.48 7.68
C ASP A 144 3.95 16.01 8.84
N GLU A 145 2.62 15.97 8.68
CA GLU A 145 1.68 16.34 9.74
C GLU A 145 1.84 15.45 10.99
N LEU A 146 1.93 14.13 10.80
CA LEU A 146 2.09 13.17 11.89
C LEU A 146 3.45 13.33 12.58
N LYS A 147 4.52 13.58 11.81
CA LYS A 147 5.83 13.91 12.38
C LYS A 147 5.79 15.19 13.22
N ALA A 148 5.14 16.24 12.71
CA ALA A 148 4.95 17.48 13.46
C ALA A 148 4.11 17.29 14.74
N ALA A 149 3.18 16.32 14.73
CA ALA A 149 2.41 15.89 15.90
C ALA A 149 3.18 14.94 16.84
N GLY A 150 4.48 14.73 16.61
CA GLY A 150 5.35 13.95 17.48
C GLY A 150 5.42 12.46 17.19
N PHE A 151 4.91 12.00 16.04
CA PHE A 151 5.02 10.59 15.63
C PHE A 151 6.30 10.33 14.82
N HIS A 152 6.86 9.15 14.99
CA HIS A 152 8.11 8.73 14.37
C HIS A 152 8.10 7.22 14.08
N ASN A 153 9.21 6.68 13.60
CA ASN A 153 9.41 5.25 13.32
C ASN A 153 8.39 4.64 12.33
N PHE A 154 8.10 5.37 11.25
CA PHE A 154 7.26 4.88 10.15
C PHE A 154 7.89 3.66 9.49
N LYS A 155 7.21 2.53 9.55
CA LYS A 155 7.66 1.23 9.04
C LYS A 155 6.47 0.34 8.73
N GLY A 156 6.69 -0.79 8.10
CA GLY A 156 5.65 -1.79 7.89
C GLY A 156 6.11 -2.94 7.03
N SER A 157 5.15 -3.68 6.51
CA SER A 157 5.35 -4.81 5.61
C SER A 157 4.43 -4.70 4.41
N GLY A 158 4.82 -5.32 3.30
CA GLY A 158 3.99 -5.38 2.10
C GLY A 158 4.07 -6.73 1.42
N SER A 159 3.08 -7.00 0.58
CA SER A 159 3.07 -8.16 -0.30
C SER A 159 2.46 -7.86 -1.66
N ALA A 160 2.94 -8.55 -2.69
CA ALA A 160 2.43 -8.45 -4.06
C ALA A 160 2.41 -9.83 -4.72
N LEU A 161 1.32 -10.18 -5.38
CA LEU A 161 1.31 -11.33 -6.30
C LEU A 161 1.99 -10.94 -7.61
N VAL A 162 2.98 -11.74 -7.97
CA VAL A 162 3.74 -11.60 -9.20
C VAL A 162 3.62 -12.86 -10.04
N ALA A 163 3.52 -12.70 -11.35
CA ALA A 163 3.47 -13.79 -12.31
C ALA A 163 4.87 -14.07 -12.85
N VAL A 164 5.19 -15.36 -13.02
CA VAL A 164 6.44 -15.81 -13.65
C VAL A 164 6.39 -15.56 -15.16
N ALA A 165 7.32 -14.76 -15.67
CA ALA A 165 7.39 -14.37 -17.07
C ALA A 165 8.27 -15.28 -17.93
N LYS A 166 9.28 -15.95 -17.34
CA LYS A 166 10.19 -16.84 -18.08
C LYS A 166 10.90 -17.85 -17.16
N ALA A 167 11.34 -18.95 -17.76
CA ALA A 167 12.16 -19.97 -17.13
C ALA A 167 13.56 -19.46 -16.74
N ALA A 168 14.17 -20.13 -15.77
CA ALA A 168 15.48 -19.78 -15.21
C ALA A 168 16.17 -21.02 -14.64
N ASP A 169 17.49 -21.09 -14.74
CA ASP A 169 18.30 -22.14 -14.09
C ASP A 169 19.29 -21.50 -13.11
N VAL A 170 18.73 -20.80 -12.11
CA VAL A 170 19.46 -20.02 -11.10
C VAL A 170 18.85 -20.24 -9.73
N GLN A 171 19.62 -20.04 -8.66
CA GLN A 171 19.12 -20.15 -7.29
C GLN A 171 18.44 -18.87 -6.79
N THR A 172 18.93 -17.73 -7.25
CA THR A 172 18.41 -16.40 -6.92
C THR A 172 18.12 -15.64 -8.20
N VAL A 173 17.14 -14.74 -8.14
CA VAL A 173 16.87 -13.74 -9.17
C VAL A 173 17.24 -12.36 -8.65
N ASP A 174 17.55 -11.45 -9.57
CA ASP A 174 17.90 -10.07 -9.23
C ASP A 174 16.67 -9.17 -9.29
N PHE A 175 16.31 -8.60 -8.14
CA PHE A 175 15.39 -7.47 -8.04
C PHE A 175 16.19 -6.17 -7.93
N THR A 176 15.54 -5.04 -8.16
CA THR A 176 16.16 -3.71 -7.98
C THR A 176 15.40 -2.97 -6.88
N VAL A 177 16.02 -2.81 -5.72
CA VAL A 177 15.43 -2.12 -4.57
C VAL A 177 16.09 -0.75 -4.45
N ASN A 178 15.33 0.32 -4.61
CA ASN A 178 15.84 1.70 -4.60
C ASN A 178 17.12 1.87 -5.47
N GLY A 179 17.04 1.36 -6.70
CA GLY A 179 18.16 1.39 -7.67
C GLY A 179 19.33 0.45 -7.35
N VAL A 180 19.28 -0.33 -6.27
CA VAL A 180 20.31 -1.30 -5.87
C VAL A 180 19.87 -2.72 -6.24
N THR A 181 20.75 -3.50 -6.87
CA THR A 181 20.49 -4.91 -7.17
C THR A 181 20.46 -5.73 -5.89
N THR A 182 19.35 -6.43 -5.66
CA THR A 182 19.08 -7.26 -4.49
C THR A 182 18.73 -8.66 -4.95
N ALA A 183 19.54 -9.65 -4.58
CA ALA A 183 19.29 -11.05 -4.89
C ALA A 183 18.15 -11.59 -4.02
N VAL A 184 17.17 -12.25 -4.64
CA VAL A 184 16.03 -12.88 -3.98
C VAL A 184 16.03 -14.37 -4.31
N THR A 185 16.01 -15.22 -3.29
CA THR A 185 16.02 -16.68 -3.44
C THR A 185 14.71 -17.18 -4.03
N LEU A 186 14.81 -18.06 -5.02
CA LEU A 186 13.66 -18.75 -5.59
C LEU A 186 13.19 -19.89 -4.66
N PRO A 187 11.88 -20.13 -4.53
CA PRO A 187 11.36 -21.21 -3.70
C PRO A 187 11.73 -22.60 -4.25
N GLY A 188 11.62 -23.62 -3.42
CA GLY A 188 11.78 -25.02 -3.86
C GLY A 188 13.20 -25.46 -4.21
N GLY A 189 14.22 -24.71 -3.78
CA GLY A 189 15.63 -25.04 -4.04
C GLY A 189 16.17 -24.51 -5.37
N GLY A 190 15.52 -23.48 -5.93
CA GLY A 190 15.98 -22.77 -7.12
C GLY A 190 15.32 -23.19 -8.42
N GLY A 191 15.65 -22.44 -9.47
CA GLY A 191 15.15 -22.63 -10.82
C GLY A 191 13.72 -22.16 -11.00
N ILE A 192 13.40 -21.86 -12.26
CA ILE A 192 12.05 -21.68 -12.74
C ILE A 192 11.92 -22.63 -13.92
N GLY A 193 11.08 -23.66 -13.77
CA GLY A 193 10.84 -24.62 -14.84
C GLY A 193 10.24 -23.96 -16.08
N GLY A 194 10.60 -24.48 -17.24
CA GLY A 194 9.87 -24.21 -18.47
C GLY A 194 8.45 -24.77 -18.40
N PRO A 195 7.61 -24.46 -19.39
CA PRO A 195 6.32 -25.12 -19.51
C PRO A 195 6.51 -26.65 -19.58
N GLU A 196 5.85 -27.38 -18.70
CA GLU A 196 5.96 -28.84 -18.61
C GLU A 196 5.12 -29.55 -19.68
N GLU A 197 5.67 -30.62 -20.24
CA GLU A 197 4.92 -31.56 -21.09
C GLU A 197 3.79 -32.18 -20.25
N SER A 198 2.55 -31.93 -20.62
CA SER A 198 1.42 -32.39 -19.85
C SER A 198 0.59 -33.39 -20.65
N ASN A 199 0.61 -34.66 -20.26
CA ASN A 199 -0.22 -35.69 -20.89
C ASN A 199 -1.65 -35.62 -20.32
N TRP A 200 -2.42 -34.62 -20.74
CA TRP A 200 -3.73 -34.32 -20.15
C TRP A 200 -4.80 -35.34 -20.57
N GLU A 201 -5.71 -35.69 -19.67
CA GLU A 201 -6.97 -36.33 -20.06
C GLU A 201 -8.04 -35.25 -20.24
N LEU A 202 -8.50 -34.67 -19.13
CA LEU A 202 -9.41 -33.53 -19.07
C LEU A 202 -9.10 -32.74 -17.80
N THR A 203 -8.77 -31.46 -17.93
CA THR A 203 -8.50 -30.60 -16.78
C THR A 203 -9.00 -29.19 -17.04
N LYS A 204 -9.74 -28.65 -16.07
CA LYS A 204 -10.21 -27.28 -16.07
C LYS A 204 -9.15 -26.38 -15.46
N TRP A 205 -8.96 -25.19 -16.03
CA TRP A 205 -8.11 -24.16 -15.44
C TRP A 205 -8.72 -22.77 -15.63
N ALA A 206 -8.27 -21.81 -14.84
CA ALA A 206 -8.67 -20.41 -14.91
C ALA A 206 -7.43 -19.54 -14.99
N SER A 207 -7.51 -18.41 -15.71
CA SER A 207 -6.54 -17.35 -15.53
C SER A 207 -6.68 -16.74 -14.14
N SER A 208 -5.68 -15.99 -13.71
CA SER A 208 -5.86 -15.06 -12.59
C SER A 208 -6.71 -13.86 -13.02
N PHE A 209 -7.15 -13.05 -12.06
CA PHE A 209 -7.83 -11.79 -12.35
C PHE A 209 -6.80 -10.75 -12.81
N TYR A 210 -6.92 -10.30 -14.05
CA TYR A 210 -6.15 -9.17 -14.56
C TYR A 210 -6.92 -7.85 -14.36
N ASN A 211 -6.28 -6.74 -14.70
CA ASN A 211 -6.83 -5.38 -14.54
C ASN A 211 -8.25 -5.27 -15.13
N ASN A 212 -9.06 -4.37 -14.55
CA ASN A 212 -10.46 -4.05 -14.87
C ASN A 212 -11.53 -4.98 -14.27
N TYR A 213 -11.16 -6.21 -13.86
CA TYR A 213 -12.06 -7.17 -13.18
C TYR A 213 -13.36 -7.48 -13.91
N LYS A 214 -13.48 -7.22 -15.22
CA LYS A 214 -14.75 -7.40 -15.96
C LYS A 214 -14.88 -8.77 -16.60
N GLU A 215 -13.75 -9.45 -16.80
CA GLU A 215 -13.71 -10.75 -17.46
C GLU A 215 -12.71 -11.69 -16.77
N LEU A 216 -12.91 -12.98 -16.97
CA LEU A 216 -12.01 -14.07 -16.57
C LEU A 216 -11.83 -15.02 -17.75
N THR A 217 -10.63 -15.53 -17.98
CA THR A 217 -10.42 -16.57 -18.99
C THR A 217 -10.50 -17.92 -18.31
N TRP A 218 -11.38 -18.77 -18.82
CA TRP A 218 -11.44 -20.17 -18.46
C TRP A 218 -10.82 -20.99 -19.59
N GLY A 219 -10.25 -22.15 -19.25
CA GLY A 219 -9.78 -23.08 -20.24
C GLY A 219 -10.05 -24.54 -19.91
N VAL A 220 -9.95 -25.36 -20.95
CA VAL A 220 -10.09 -26.81 -20.91
C VAL A 220 -8.85 -27.41 -21.56
N ASN A 221 -8.05 -28.07 -20.75
CA ASN A 221 -6.90 -28.85 -21.19
C ASN A 221 -7.34 -30.29 -21.45
N PHE A 222 -6.97 -30.85 -22.60
CA PHE A 222 -7.26 -32.23 -22.95
C PHE A 222 -6.19 -32.79 -23.89
N GLY A 223 -5.99 -34.11 -23.84
CA GLY A 223 -5.01 -34.81 -24.65
C GLY A 223 -5.66 -35.80 -25.61
N ALA A 224 -5.21 -35.80 -26.86
CA ALA A 224 -5.45 -36.88 -27.79
C ALA A 224 -4.47 -38.02 -27.49
N ASN A 225 -4.69 -38.74 -26.38
CA ASN A 225 -3.89 -39.90 -25.98
C ASN A 225 -4.73 -41.18 -25.92
N GLN A 226 -4.07 -42.33 -25.79
CA GLN A 226 -4.73 -43.64 -25.74
C GLN A 226 -5.82 -43.69 -24.66
N THR A 227 -5.54 -43.19 -23.46
CA THR A 227 -6.51 -43.24 -22.35
C THR A 227 -7.78 -42.44 -22.65
N THR A 228 -7.64 -41.24 -23.21
CA THR A 228 -8.78 -40.41 -23.62
C THR A 228 -9.52 -41.04 -24.80
N GLY A 229 -8.78 -41.62 -25.74
CA GLY A 229 -9.33 -42.36 -26.89
C GLY A 229 -10.18 -43.55 -26.45
N ASP A 230 -9.67 -44.38 -25.53
CA ASP A 230 -10.37 -45.55 -25.00
C ASP A 230 -11.70 -45.17 -24.34
N LYS A 231 -11.72 -44.10 -23.54
CA LYS A 231 -12.93 -43.59 -22.90
C LYS A 231 -13.96 -43.08 -23.91
N LEU A 232 -13.50 -42.43 -24.99
CA LEU A 232 -14.36 -41.92 -26.05
C LEU A 232 -14.76 -42.97 -27.09
N GLY A 233 -14.17 -44.18 -27.05
CA GLY A 233 -14.29 -45.17 -28.11
C GLY A 233 -13.71 -44.69 -29.45
N LYS A 234 -12.60 -43.94 -29.39
CA LYS A 234 -11.92 -43.33 -30.54
C LYS A 234 -10.46 -43.78 -30.62
N THR A 235 -9.92 -43.77 -31.85
CA THR A 235 -8.49 -43.94 -32.10
C THR A 235 -7.96 -42.66 -32.73
N PHE A 236 -6.97 -42.04 -32.11
CA PHE A 236 -6.37 -40.79 -32.60
C PHE A 236 -5.22 -41.07 -33.58
N ASP A 237 -5.58 -41.42 -34.81
CA ASP A 237 -4.67 -41.80 -35.90
C ASP A 237 -4.42 -40.68 -36.92
N GLY A 238 -4.89 -39.46 -36.63
CA GLY A 238 -4.85 -38.33 -37.55
C GLY A 238 -6.05 -38.22 -38.49
N SER A 239 -7.01 -39.15 -38.45
CA SER A 239 -8.28 -38.95 -39.13
C SER A 239 -9.06 -37.79 -38.51
N ARG A 240 -9.84 -37.08 -39.32
CA ARG A 240 -10.66 -35.97 -38.84
C ARG A 240 -11.80 -36.51 -37.97
N GLN A 241 -11.80 -36.14 -36.70
CA GLN A 241 -12.80 -36.58 -35.73
C GLN A 241 -13.27 -35.40 -34.88
N THR A 242 -14.44 -35.54 -34.25
CA THR A 242 -14.98 -34.53 -33.33
C THR A 242 -14.94 -35.01 -31.90
N ILE A 243 -14.48 -34.14 -31.00
CA ILE A 243 -14.53 -34.25 -29.54
C ILE A 243 -15.49 -33.17 -29.04
N VAL A 244 -16.38 -33.51 -28.11
CA VAL A 244 -17.44 -32.58 -27.64
C VAL A 244 -17.35 -32.38 -26.14
N PHE A 245 -17.36 -31.13 -25.71
CA PHE A 245 -17.35 -30.73 -24.31
C PHE A 245 -18.66 -30.03 -23.95
N THR A 246 -19.14 -30.27 -22.72
CA THR A 246 -20.21 -29.47 -22.11
C THR A 246 -19.61 -28.71 -20.94
N ASP A 247 -19.68 -27.38 -20.98
CA ASP A 247 -19.09 -26.48 -19.99
C ASP A 247 -20.20 -25.74 -19.24
N THR A 248 -20.13 -25.70 -17.92
CA THR A 248 -21.19 -25.14 -17.06
C THR A 248 -20.59 -24.20 -16.02
N LEU A 249 -20.95 -22.92 -16.15
CA LEU A 249 -20.56 -21.87 -15.22
C LEU A 249 -21.40 -21.94 -13.95
N GLY A 250 -20.74 -21.72 -12.81
CA GLY A 250 -21.38 -21.40 -11.54
C GLY A 250 -22.10 -20.05 -11.58
N ALA A 251 -22.68 -19.66 -10.44
CA ALA A 251 -23.39 -18.39 -10.32
C ALA A 251 -22.46 -17.18 -10.52
N GLY A 252 -23.04 -16.06 -10.97
CA GLY A 252 -22.33 -14.78 -11.10
C GLY A 252 -21.49 -14.62 -12.37
N MET A 253 -21.59 -15.56 -13.32
CA MET A 253 -20.88 -15.50 -14.61
C MET A 253 -21.81 -15.80 -15.79
N THR A 254 -21.40 -15.32 -16.96
CA THR A 254 -21.99 -15.69 -18.25
C THR A 254 -20.90 -15.79 -19.32
N PHE A 255 -21.05 -16.71 -20.28
CA PHE A 255 -20.13 -16.80 -21.42
C PHE A 255 -20.18 -15.51 -22.26
N ASN A 256 -19.02 -15.05 -22.74
CA ASN A 256 -19.00 -13.97 -23.72
C ASN A 256 -19.37 -14.53 -25.10
N GLN A 257 -20.61 -14.29 -25.52
CA GLN A 257 -21.16 -14.81 -26.78
C GLN A 257 -21.02 -13.84 -27.96
N ALA A 258 -20.63 -12.59 -27.69
CA ALA A 258 -20.62 -11.53 -28.69
C ALA A 258 -19.41 -11.61 -29.63
N ASP A 259 -18.31 -12.20 -29.17
CA ASP A 259 -17.06 -12.30 -29.91
C ASP A 259 -16.52 -13.73 -29.94
N ALA A 260 -16.90 -14.48 -30.96
CA ALA A 260 -16.46 -15.85 -31.16
C ALA A 260 -14.96 -15.98 -31.48
N THR A 261 -14.27 -14.88 -31.83
CA THR A 261 -12.82 -14.93 -32.14
C THR A 261 -11.97 -15.19 -30.90
N ARG A 262 -12.52 -14.93 -29.70
CA ARG A 262 -11.86 -15.10 -28.40
C ARG A 262 -12.00 -16.49 -27.80
N THR A 263 -12.78 -17.37 -28.41
CA THR A 263 -12.79 -18.80 -28.08
C THR A 263 -11.78 -19.48 -28.99
N VAL A 264 -10.60 -19.81 -28.45
CA VAL A 264 -9.43 -20.23 -29.23
C VAL A 264 -9.01 -21.64 -28.85
N LEU A 265 -8.77 -22.49 -29.84
CA LEU A 265 -8.09 -23.75 -29.64
C LEU A 265 -6.58 -23.57 -29.84
N ASN A 266 -5.83 -23.97 -28.83
CA ASN A 266 -4.38 -24.00 -28.86
C ASN A 266 -3.89 -25.44 -28.90
N LEU A 267 -2.96 -25.72 -29.80
CA LEU A 267 -2.10 -26.89 -29.76
C LEU A 267 -1.00 -26.68 -28.71
N ARG A 268 -0.74 -27.71 -27.91
CA ARG A 268 0.27 -27.74 -26.86
C ARG A 268 1.26 -28.87 -27.16
N PRO A 269 2.34 -28.60 -27.92
CA PRO A 269 3.35 -29.59 -28.21
C PRO A 269 4.15 -29.95 -26.94
N ALA A 270 4.93 -31.03 -27.00
CA ALA A 270 5.79 -31.46 -25.89
C ALA A 270 6.83 -30.41 -25.46
N ASP A 271 7.14 -29.42 -26.31
CA ASP A 271 8.02 -28.29 -25.98
C ASP A 271 7.33 -27.19 -25.15
N GLY A 272 6.07 -27.41 -24.75
CA GLY A 272 5.31 -26.55 -23.84
C GLY A 272 4.78 -25.26 -24.47
N LYS A 273 4.96 -25.05 -25.79
CA LYS A 273 4.42 -23.88 -26.48
C LYS A 273 2.89 -23.89 -26.51
N SER A 274 2.30 -22.69 -26.53
CA SER A 274 0.89 -22.50 -26.92
C SER A 274 0.86 -22.04 -28.37
N ILE A 275 0.29 -22.84 -29.26
CA ILE A 275 0.17 -22.51 -30.68
C ILE A 275 -1.32 -22.40 -31.01
N PRO A 276 -1.88 -21.19 -31.22
CA PRO A 276 -3.26 -21.07 -31.65
C PRO A 276 -3.41 -21.72 -33.03
N VAL A 277 -4.40 -22.61 -33.18
CA VAL A 277 -4.67 -23.29 -34.46
C VAL A 277 -5.93 -22.75 -35.12
N THR A 278 -7.00 -22.53 -34.37
CA THR A 278 -8.28 -22.01 -34.89
C THR A 278 -9.08 -21.31 -33.78
N ASN A 279 -10.16 -20.61 -34.13
CA ASN A 279 -11.11 -20.03 -33.18
C ASN A 279 -12.57 -20.36 -33.54
N ALA A 280 -13.51 -20.07 -32.63
CA ALA A 280 -14.92 -20.39 -32.82
C ALA A 280 -15.64 -19.54 -33.89
N ALA A 281 -14.96 -18.51 -34.44
CA ALA A 281 -15.43 -17.78 -35.61
C ALA A 281 -15.07 -18.47 -36.94
N GLY A 282 -14.35 -19.61 -36.89
CA GLY A 282 -13.89 -20.36 -38.06
C GLY A 282 -12.65 -19.75 -38.73
N GLN A 283 -11.87 -18.97 -37.98
CA GLN A 283 -10.61 -18.41 -38.48
C GLN A 283 -9.45 -19.29 -38.05
N ASP A 284 -8.69 -19.78 -39.03
CA ASP A 284 -7.48 -20.54 -38.78
C ASP A 284 -6.28 -19.62 -38.61
N ALA A 285 -5.60 -19.75 -37.47
CA ALA A 285 -4.34 -19.09 -37.22
C ALA A 285 -3.18 -19.79 -37.98
N THR A 286 -3.27 -21.12 -38.12
CA THR A 286 -2.34 -21.92 -38.92
C THR A 286 -2.98 -23.26 -39.30
N THR A 287 -2.65 -23.76 -40.50
CA THR A 287 -3.03 -25.11 -40.95
C THR A 287 -1.85 -26.08 -40.95
N GLN A 288 -0.68 -25.66 -40.47
CA GLN A 288 0.55 -26.46 -40.45
C GLN A 288 0.39 -27.79 -39.71
N TYR A 289 -0.48 -27.83 -38.70
CA TYR A 289 -0.71 -28.98 -37.83
C TYR A 289 -1.96 -29.78 -38.22
N GLY A 290 -2.54 -29.47 -39.37
CA GLY A 290 -3.83 -29.97 -39.78
C GLY A 290 -4.91 -28.89 -39.70
N ASP A 291 -6.05 -29.23 -40.27
CA ASP A 291 -7.24 -28.37 -40.32
C ASP A 291 -8.09 -28.66 -39.08
N PHE A 292 -8.23 -27.68 -38.19
CA PHE A 292 -9.02 -27.77 -36.97
C PHE A 292 -10.18 -26.79 -37.02
N ASP A 293 -11.33 -27.18 -36.49
CA ASP A 293 -12.48 -26.31 -36.28
C ASP A 293 -12.90 -26.30 -34.81
N VAL A 294 -13.40 -25.15 -34.35
CA VAL A 294 -14.18 -25.05 -33.10
C VAL A 294 -15.55 -24.52 -33.43
N LYS A 295 -16.59 -25.21 -32.95
CA LYS A 295 -17.95 -24.70 -32.94
C LYS A 295 -18.42 -24.56 -31.49
N ALA A 296 -18.80 -23.35 -31.11
CA ALA A 296 -19.37 -23.04 -29.80
C ALA A 296 -20.87 -22.81 -29.91
N THR A 297 -21.65 -23.36 -28.98
CA THR A 297 -23.08 -23.08 -28.84
C THR A 297 -23.39 -22.83 -27.36
N TYR A 298 -24.29 -21.88 -27.08
CA TYR A 298 -24.56 -21.41 -25.72
C TYR A 298 -26.03 -21.57 -25.37
N SER A 299 -26.32 -21.86 -24.11
CA SER A 299 -27.68 -21.84 -23.56
C SER A 299 -28.25 -20.42 -23.55
N GLN A 300 -29.57 -20.31 -23.52
CA GLN A 300 -30.26 -19.02 -23.49
C GLN A 300 -29.92 -18.19 -22.24
N ASP A 301 -29.66 -18.85 -21.10
CA ASP A 301 -29.23 -18.20 -19.87
C ASP A 301 -27.72 -17.90 -19.85
N GLY A 302 -26.99 -18.27 -20.90
CA GLY A 302 -25.57 -18.01 -21.07
C GLY A 302 -24.65 -18.69 -20.06
N ARG A 303 -25.12 -19.75 -19.36
CA ARG A 303 -24.34 -20.47 -18.34
C ARG A 303 -23.86 -21.85 -18.75
N THR A 304 -24.37 -22.39 -19.86
CA THR A 304 -23.89 -23.65 -20.43
C THR A 304 -23.39 -23.42 -21.85
N ALA A 305 -22.22 -23.95 -22.17
CA ALA A 305 -21.68 -23.99 -23.52
C ALA A 305 -21.46 -25.43 -23.97
N THR A 306 -21.70 -25.71 -25.24
CA THR A 306 -21.22 -26.94 -25.91
C THR A 306 -20.17 -26.54 -26.93
N TYR A 307 -18.98 -27.12 -26.78
CA TYR A 307 -17.87 -26.95 -27.71
C TYR A 307 -17.65 -28.23 -28.50
N GLU A 308 -17.78 -28.15 -29.82
CA GLU A 308 -17.44 -29.23 -30.75
C GLU A 308 -16.08 -28.90 -31.37
N VAL A 309 -15.04 -29.63 -30.99
CA VAL A 309 -13.69 -29.47 -31.52
C VAL A 309 -13.43 -30.58 -32.53
N THR A 310 -13.18 -30.20 -33.79
CA THR A 310 -12.99 -31.14 -34.89
C THR A 310 -11.61 -30.99 -35.48
N GLY A 311 -10.92 -32.10 -35.75
CA GLY A 311 -9.62 -32.04 -36.42
C GLY A 311 -8.91 -33.38 -36.54
N PRO A 312 -7.73 -33.40 -37.17
CA PRO A 312 -6.91 -34.60 -37.35
C PRO A 312 -6.09 -34.89 -36.09
N PHE A 313 -6.76 -35.35 -35.02
CA PHE A 313 -6.11 -35.62 -33.74
C PHE A 313 -5.07 -36.76 -33.86
N GLN A 314 -3.82 -36.44 -33.55
CA GLN A 314 -2.71 -37.38 -33.51
C GLN A 314 -2.45 -37.85 -32.08
N ASN A 315 -2.22 -39.15 -31.88
CA ASN A 315 -1.91 -39.71 -30.57
C ASN A 315 -0.68 -39.02 -29.94
N GLY A 316 -0.77 -38.64 -28.66
CA GLY A 316 0.27 -37.95 -27.91
C GLY A 316 0.23 -36.42 -28.04
N THR A 317 -0.83 -35.85 -28.61
CA THR A 317 -0.97 -34.39 -28.81
C THR A 317 -1.87 -33.77 -27.75
N ASN A 318 -1.47 -32.63 -27.17
CA ASN A 318 -2.27 -31.93 -26.17
C ASN A 318 -2.87 -30.63 -26.71
N PHE A 319 -4.00 -30.23 -26.14
CA PHE A 319 -4.75 -29.06 -26.55
C PHE A 319 -5.25 -28.28 -25.35
N THR A 320 -5.41 -26.98 -25.54
CA THR A 320 -6.10 -26.08 -24.62
C THR A 320 -7.16 -25.30 -25.38
N LEU A 321 -8.42 -25.46 -25.02
CA LEU A 321 -9.49 -24.56 -25.44
C LEU A 321 -9.61 -23.41 -24.43
N GLU A 322 -9.49 -22.17 -24.87
CA GLU A 322 -9.53 -20.96 -24.02
C GLU A 322 -10.71 -20.09 -24.43
N TYR A 323 -11.44 -19.54 -23.46
CA TYR A 323 -12.57 -18.64 -23.72
C TYR A 323 -12.81 -17.68 -22.53
N PRO A 324 -13.22 -16.44 -22.81
CA PRO A 324 -13.55 -15.47 -21.78
C PRO A 324 -14.99 -15.61 -21.28
N VAL A 325 -15.19 -15.25 -20.01
CA VAL A 325 -16.51 -15.04 -19.39
C VAL A 325 -16.59 -13.65 -18.78
N SER A 326 -17.80 -13.14 -18.63
CA SER A 326 -18.09 -11.88 -17.95
C SER A 326 -18.83 -12.12 -16.64
N PHE A 327 -18.77 -11.15 -15.72
CA PHE A 327 -19.49 -11.24 -14.44
C PHE A 327 -20.86 -10.58 -14.50
N VAL A 328 -21.84 -11.18 -13.82
CA VAL A 328 -23.22 -10.68 -13.76
C VAL A 328 -23.80 -10.69 -12.35
N ASP A 329 -24.68 -9.74 -12.06
CA ASP A 329 -25.48 -9.74 -10.83
C ASP A 329 -26.63 -10.76 -10.89
N ALA A 330 -27.43 -10.84 -9.82
CA ALA A 330 -28.58 -11.75 -9.73
C ALA A 330 -29.66 -11.49 -10.80
N ASN A 331 -29.66 -10.33 -11.45
CA ASN A 331 -30.59 -9.95 -12.51
C ASN A 331 -29.99 -10.15 -13.91
N GLY A 332 -28.74 -10.61 -14.01
CA GLY A 332 -28.03 -10.78 -15.28
C GLY A 332 -27.37 -9.50 -15.81
N ASN A 333 -27.30 -8.42 -15.02
CA ASN A 333 -26.62 -7.19 -15.45
C ASN A 333 -25.10 -7.35 -15.31
N ALA A 334 -24.35 -6.83 -16.27
CA ALA A 334 -22.88 -6.85 -16.23
C ALA A 334 -22.34 -6.09 -15.02
N VAL A 335 -21.41 -6.73 -14.30
CA VAL A 335 -20.69 -6.15 -13.14
C VAL A 335 -19.20 -6.46 -13.25
N ALA A 336 -18.40 -5.88 -12.36
CA ALA A 336 -17.03 -6.33 -12.12
C ALA A 336 -17.02 -7.49 -11.13
N ALA A 337 -15.96 -8.29 -11.12
CA ALA A 337 -15.72 -9.29 -10.11
C ALA A 337 -15.64 -8.63 -8.72
N SER A 338 -16.24 -9.28 -7.74
CA SER A 338 -16.25 -8.80 -6.37
C SER A 338 -15.11 -9.43 -5.58
N ARG A 339 -14.32 -8.62 -4.88
CA ARG A 339 -13.27 -9.13 -3.99
C ARG A 339 -13.88 -10.05 -2.93
N GLY A 340 -13.22 -11.18 -2.67
CA GLY A 340 -13.71 -12.22 -1.77
C GLY A 340 -14.78 -13.14 -2.38
N THR A 341 -15.14 -12.95 -3.66
CA THR A 341 -16.06 -13.84 -4.37
C THR A 341 -15.31 -14.95 -5.09
N SER A 342 -15.91 -16.13 -5.09
CA SER A 342 -15.39 -17.32 -5.73
C SER A 342 -16.25 -17.72 -6.92
N TYR A 343 -15.60 -18.08 -8.02
CA TYR A 343 -16.21 -18.42 -9.28
C TYR A 343 -15.83 -19.83 -9.68
N GLU A 344 -16.82 -20.67 -9.96
CA GLU A 344 -16.64 -22.07 -10.29
C GLU A 344 -17.03 -22.33 -11.74
N ASN A 345 -16.28 -23.20 -12.41
CA ASN A 345 -16.65 -23.71 -13.72
C ASN A 345 -16.36 -25.22 -13.80
N THR A 346 -17.29 -25.97 -14.38
CA THR A 346 -17.19 -27.41 -14.59
C THR A 346 -17.29 -27.75 -16.07
N VAL A 347 -16.34 -28.55 -16.57
CA VAL A 347 -16.39 -29.15 -17.91
C VAL A 347 -16.61 -30.65 -17.83
N ASN A 348 -17.47 -31.18 -18.69
CA ASN A 348 -17.66 -32.60 -18.93
C ASN A 348 -17.27 -32.95 -20.37
N LEU A 349 -16.55 -34.06 -20.54
CA LEU A 349 -16.26 -34.64 -21.85
C LEU A 349 -17.40 -35.56 -22.27
N LYS A 350 -18.15 -35.15 -23.29
CA LYS A 350 -19.39 -35.81 -23.71
C LYS A 350 -19.12 -37.23 -24.20
N GLY A 351 -19.93 -38.18 -23.74
CA GLY A 351 -19.79 -39.60 -24.05
C GLY A 351 -18.90 -40.35 -23.04
N THR A 352 -18.42 -39.66 -22.00
CA THR A 352 -17.62 -40.24 -20.91
C THR A 352 -18.13 -39.75 -19.55
N ASP A 353 -17.60 -40.32 -18.46
CA ASP A 353 -17.79 -39.84 -17.09
C ASP A 353 -16.76 -38.77 -16.67
N LEU A 354 -15.83 -38.41 -17.56
CA LEU A 354 -14.78 -37.43 -17.28
C LEU A 354 -15.37 -36.04 -17.08
N THR A 355 -15.13 -35.50 -15.89
CA THR A 355 -15.55 -34.17 -15.48
C THR A 355 -14.39 -33.49 -14.74
N SER A 356 -14.20 -32.20 -14.96
CA SER A 356 -13.21 -31.40 -14.23
C SER A 356 -13.82 -30.07 -13.82
N THR A 357 -13.70 -29.75 -12.54
CA THR A 357 -14.19 -28.52 -11.92
C THR A 357 -12.99 -27.71 -11.45
N GLN A 358 -13.04 -26.40 -11.68
CA GLN A 358 -12.06 -25.48 -11.14
C GLN A 358 -12.76 -24.28 -10.51
N GLN A 359 -12.17 -23.81 -9.41
CA GLN A 359 -12.61 -22.65 -8.67
C GLN A 359 -11.53 -21.57 -8.71
N GLN A 360 -11.94 -20.32 -8.92
CA GLN A 360 -11.06 -19.16 -8.97
C GLN A 360 -11.68 -18.00 -8.20
N SER A 361 -10.98 -17.51 -7.18
CA SER A 361 -11.44 -16.42 -6.32
C SER A 361 -10.73 -15.13 -6.64
N TYR A 362 -11.44 -14.00 -6.55
CA TYR A 362 -10.80 -12.69 -6.60
C TYR A 362 -10.35 -12.30 -5.18
N VAL A 363 -9.11 -12.66 -4.84
CA VAL A 363 -8.50 -12.37 -3.53
C VAL A 363 -7.64 -11.10 -3.57
N GLN A 364 -7.12 -10.70 -2.41
CA GLN A 364 -6.20 -9.57 -2.32
C GLN A 364 -4.84 -9.93 -2.95
N TYR A 365 -4.43 -9.18 -3.97
CA TYR A 365 -3.16 -9.38 -4.68
C TYR A 365 -2.05 -8.41 -4.28
N PHE A 366 -2.41 -7.30 -3.64
CA PHE A 366 -1.46 -6.38 -3.04
C PHE A 366 -1.92 -5.97 -1.65
N ASP A 367 -0.98 -5.91 -0.73
CA ASP A 367 -1.19 -5.41 0.63
C ASP A 367 0.01 -4.61 1.10
N ILE A 368 -0.23 -3.57 1.88
CA ILE A 368 0.80 -2.73 2.47
C ILE A 368 0.31 -2.25 3.84
N SER A 369 1.13 -2.48 4.86
CA SER A 369 0.87 -2.00 6.21
C SER A 369 1.77 -0.83 6.56
N VAL A 370 1.27 0.03 7.45
CA VAL A 370 2.04 1.12 8.05
C VAL A 370 1.83 1.09 9.56
N GLN A 371 2.93 1.25 10.27
CA GLN A 371 3.01 1.44 11.71
C GLN A 371 3.82 2.70 11.99
N MET A 372 3.51 3.35 13.10
CA MET A 372 4.25 4.48 13.65
C MET A 372 4.17 4.45 15.17
N GLU A 373 5.06 5.16 15.83
CA GLU A 373 5.12 5.24 17.29
C GLU A 373 5.03 6.71 17.72
N PRO A 374 4.29 7.04 18.80
CA PRO A 374 4.35 8.38 19.37
C PRO A 374 5.65 8.58 20.16
N GLY A 375 6.30 9.73 19.99
CA GLY A 375 7.42 10.16 20.84
C GLY A 375 6.93 10.66 22.20
N PHE A 376 7.79 10.59 23.22
CA PHE A 376 7.49 11.03 24.58
C PHE A 376 8.64 11.82 25.20
N GLY A 377 8.31 12.76 26.08
CA GLY A 377 9.28 13.53 26.86
C GLY A 377 8.74 13.95 28.22
N GLY A 378 9.54 14.72 28.96
CA GLY A 378 9.22 15.18 30.30
C GLY A 378 9.84 16.53 30.63
N PHE A 379 9.74 16.95 31.89
CA PHE A 379 10.36 18.18 32.37
C PHE A 379 10.73 18.10 33.85
N ASP A 380 11.71 18.91 34.23
CA ASP A 380 12.13 19.14 35.60
C ASP A 380 11.81 20.57 36.04
N VAL A 381 11.44 20.74 37.30
CA VAL A 381 11.31 22.06 37.92
C VAL A 381 12.37 22.21 39.00
N THR A 382 13.26 23.19 38.82
CA THR A 382 14.24 23.59 39.84
C THR A 382 13.75 24.86 40.52
N LYS A 383 13.50 24.77 41.84
CA LYS A 383 13.10 25.93 42.63
C LYS A 383 14.31 26.73 43.07
N VAL A 384 14.26 28.03 42.83
CA VAL A 384 15.24 29.02 43.26
C VAL A 384 14.55 30.06 44.15
N VAL A 385 15.21 30.44 45.24
CA VAL A 385 14.76 31.51 46.11
C VAL A 385 15.84 32.57 46.20
N GLU A 386 15.45 33.83 46.00
CA GLU A 386 16.35 34.98 46.04
C GLU A 386 15.75 36.11 46.91
N GLY A 387 16.48 37.21 47.05
CA GLY A 387 16.06 38.36 47.84
C GLY A 387 16.54 38.34 49.30
N GLU A 388 16.15 39.37 50.05
CA GLU A 388 16.74 39.72 51.35
C GLU A 388 16.54 38.65 52.44
N ALA A 389 15.46 37.86 52.33
CA ALA A 389 15.11 36.82 53.29
C ALA A 389 15.28 35.39 52.73
N ALA A 390 16.04 35.21 51.64
CA ALA A 390 16.18 33.92 50.97
C ALA A 390 16.67 32.79 51.91
N ALA A 391 17.62 33.09 52.80
CA ALA A 391 18.12 32.14 53.78
C ALA A 391 17.04 31.67 54.78
N GLN A 392 16.08 32.54 55.11
CA GLN A 392 14.97 32.21 56.01
C GLN A 392 13.94 31.29 55.32
N ALA A 393 13.87 31.33 54.00
CA ALA A 393 12.91 30.58 53.20
C ALA A 393 13.46 29.30 52.56
N ALA A 394 14.70 28.91 52.87
CA ALA A 394 15.35 27.72 52.31
C ALA A 394 14.59 26.41 52.61
N GLY A 395 13.84 26.35 53.72
CA GLY A 395 13.01 25.20 54.10
C GLY A 395 11.58 25.19 53.53
N SER A 396 11.21 26.19 52.72
CA SER A 396 9.87 26.27 52.14
C SER A 396 9.64 25.21 51.07
N SER A 397 8.38 24.83 50.89
CA SER A 397 7.92 23.96 49.81
C SER A 397 6.73 24.59 49.11
N PHE A 398 6.60 24.31 47.81
CA PHE A 398 5.59 24.92 46.96
C PHE A 398 4.95 23.85 46.07
N VAL A 399 3.67 24.03 45.76
CA VAL A 399 2.97 23.24 44.76
C VAL A 399 2.95 24.04 43.47
N VAL A 400 3.51 23.45 42.41
CA VAL A 400 3.44 23.97 41.05
C VAL A 400 2.32 23.22 40.35
N ASP A 401 1.28 23.96 39.97
CA ASP A 401 0.18 23.44 39.16
C ASP A 401 0.64 23.31 37.70
N VAL A 402 0.26 22.19 37.09
CA VAL A 402 0.63 21.83 35.72
C VAL A 402 -0.65 21.71 34.92
N ALA A 403 -0.87 22.59 33.95
CA ALA A 403 -1.90 22.44 32.93
C ALA A 403 -1.26 21.92 31.62
N TYR A 404 -1.88 20.95 30.97
CA TYR A 404 -1.39 20.38 29.72
C TYR A 404 -2.45 20.34 28.61
N GLU A 405 -2.00 20.42 27.37
CA GLU A 405 -2.80 20.24 26.15
C GLU A 405 -2.06 19.32 25.17
N LEU A 406 -2.65 18.15 24.88
CA LEU A 406 -2.09 17.14 23.98
C LEU A 406 -2.19 17.56 22.49
N PRO A 407 -1.23 17.13 21.65
CA PRO A 407 -1.24 17.46 20.22
C PRO A 407 -2.39 16.80 19.45
N ALA A 408 -2.84 15.63 19.91
CA ALA A 408 -4.00 14.90 19.41
C ALA A 408 -4.87 14.40 20.58
N ALA A 409 -6.04 13.82 20.28
CA ALA A 409 -6.88 13.17 21.28
C ALA A 409 -6.11 12.05 22.01
N ALA A 410 -6.31 11.89 23.33
CA ALA A 410 -5.63 10.88 24.13
C ALA A 410 -5.74 9.44 23.57
N SER A 411 -6.83 9.12 22.85
CA SER A 411 -7.01 7.84 22.17
C SER A 411 -5.97 7.55 21.08
N SER A 412 -5.24 8.57 20.60
CA SER A 412 -4.16 8.43 19.63
C SER A 412 -2.84 7.97 20.26
N TYR A 413 -2.80 7.87 21.59
CA TYR A 413 -1.63 7.48 22.38
C TYR A 413 -1.99 6.30 23.30
N PRO A 414 -2.13 5.08 22.76
CA PRO A 414 -2.70 3.94 23.48
C PRO A 414 -1.92 3.56 24.76
N ASP A 415 -0.61 3.77 24.77
CA ASP A 415 0.26 3.48 25.92
C ASP A 415 0.39 4.65 26.90
N TRP A 416 -0.16 5.82 26.57
CA TRP A 416 -0.07 7.00 27.42
C TRP A 416 -1.11 6.96 28.55
N LYS A 417 -0.67 7.31 29.75
CA LYS A 417 -1.53 7.44 30.93
C LYS A 417 -1.46 8.87 31.44
N ALA A 418 -2.62 9.48 31.62
CA ALA A 418 -2.72 10.80 32.23
C ALA A 418 -2.07 10.79 33.63
N PRO A 419 -1.23 11.79 33.96
CA PRO A 419 -0.68 11.97 35.30
C PRO A 419 -1.76 12.12 36.38
N GLU A 420 -1.40 11.87 37.64
CA GLU A 420 -2.32 12.00 38.78
C GLU A 420 -2.80 13.46 38.93
N GLY A 421 -4.13 13.65 39.02
CA GLY A 421 -4.78 14.97 38.94
C GLY A 421 -6.21 14.88 38.40
N GLN A 422 -6.83 16.02 38.04
CA GLN A 422 -8.15 15.99 37.40
C GLN A 422 -8.01 15.41 35.98
N LYS A 423 -8.66 14.26 35.73
CA LYS A 423 -8.75 13.65 34.40
C LYS A 423 -9.43 14.60 33.41
N ALA A 424 -8.93 14.59 32.18
CA ALA A 424 -9.41 15.40 31.07
C ALA A 424 -10.94 15.39 30.93
N THR A 425 -11.53 16.58 30.77
CA THR A 425 -12.93 16.75 30.34
C THR A 425 -12.94 17.29 28.90
N GLY A 426 -13.96 16.94 28.11
CA GLY A 426 -14.05 17.28 26.66
C GLY A 426 -13.47 16.18 25.74
N GLU A 427 -12.87 16.57 24.60
CA GLU A 427 -12.29 15.66 23.57
C GLU A 427 -11.08 14.83 24.04
N GLY A 428 -10.80 14.79 25.35
CA GLY A 428 -9.70 14.02 25.93
C GLY A 428 -8.30 14.60 25.64
N ARG A 429 -8.18 15.92 25.43
CA ARG A 429 -6.90 16.59 25.08
C ARG A 429 -6.27 17.42 26.19
N THR A 430 -7.04 17.97 27.12
CA THR A 430 -6.53 18.89 28.16
C THR A 430 -6.70 18.32 29.55
N GLY A 431 -5.77 18.58 30.47
CA GLY A 431 -5.91 18.19 31.86
C GLY A 431 -4.98 18.94 32.80
N THR A 432 -5.06 18.63 34.09
CA THR A 432 -4.23 19.25 35.12
C THR A 432 -3.58 18.22 36.04
N SER A 433 -2.43 18.59 36.59
CA SER A 433 -1.66 17.84 37.58
C SER A 433 -0.87 18.84 38.46
N SER A 434 0.01 18.35 39.32
CA SER A 434 0.86 19.20 40.14
C SER A 434 2.17 18.52 40.51
N VAL A 435 3.19 19.30 40.84
CA VAL A 435 4.46 18.82 41.39
C VAL A 435 4.84 19.66 42.61
N THR A 436 5.29 19.00 43.68
CA THR A 436 5.80 19.69 44.86
C THR A 436 7.30 19.92 44.72
N VAL A 437 7.75 21.16 44.88
CA VAL A 437 9.15 21.57 44.75
C VAL A 437 9.70 22.19 46.02
N LYS A 438 11.00 22.02 46.25
CA LYS A 438 11.77 22.63 47.33
C LYS A 438 12.98 23.37 46.77
N PRO A 439 13.42 24.49 47.37
CA PRO A 439 14.61 25.20 46.90
C PRO A 439 15.85 24.31 46.81
N GLY A 440 16.60 24.45 45.72
CA GLY A 440 17.95 23.91 45.59
C GLY A 440 18.10 22.58 44.85
N GLU A 441 17.05 21.77 44.72
CA GLU A 441 17.10 20.49 43.99
C GLU A 441 16.09 20.45 42.83
N PRO A 442 16.51 20.01 41.63
CA PRO A 442 15.58 19.73 40.53
C PRO A 442 14.63 18.59 40.90
N VAL A 443 13.33 18.79 40.64
CA VAL A 443 12.31 17.76 40.79
C VAL A 443 11.77 17.39 39.43
N ALA A 444 11.94 16.12 39.05
CA ALA A 444 11.34 15.57 37.84
C ALA A 444 9.82 15.44 38.00
N PHE A 445 9.07 15.87 36.99
CA PHE A 445 7.64 15.65 36.96
C PHE A 445 7.35 14.14 36.84
N ASN A 446 6.46 13.61 37.69
CA ASN A 446 6.12 12.20 37.70
C ASN A 446 5.12 11.87 36.59
N GLY A 447 5.63 11.70 35.37
CA GLY A 447 4.87 11.35 34.18
C GLY A 447 5.60 11.78 32.90
N THR A 448 5.20 11.20 31.78
CA THR A 448 5.65 11.63 30.45
C THR A 448 4.46 12.11 29.64
N PHE A 449 4.75 12.92 28.63
CA PHE A 449 3.75 13.46 27.72
C PHE A 449 4.14 13.17 26.28
N PRO A 450 3.16 12.96 25.37
CA PRO A 450 3.43 12.91 23.95
C PRO A 450 4.16 14.17 23.48
N VAL A 451 5.09 14.01 22.54
CA VAL A 451 5.80 15.12 21.91
C VAL A 451 4.81 16.11 21.30
N GLY A 452 5.08 17.40 21.46
CA GLY A 452 4.15 18.46 21.05
C GLY A 452 3.14 18.86 22.12
N THR A 453 3.06 18.14 23.25
CA THR A 453 2.21 18.54 24.38
C THR A 453 2.64 19.90 24.90
N LYS A 454 1.69 20.83 24.97
CA LYS A 454 1.90 22.16 25.53
C LYS A 454 1.69 22.11 27.04
N ILE A 455 2.68 22.55 27.81
CA ILE A 455 2.65 22.65 29.27
C ILE A 455 2.53 24.12 29.66
N THR A 456 1.70 24.42 30.66
CA THR A 456 1.64 25.72 31.33
C THR A 456 1.76 25.50 32.84
N LEU A 457 2.69 26.19 33.46
CA LEU A 457 2.98 26.09 34.89
C LEU A 457 2.46 27.32 35.63
N THR A 458 1.90 27.11 36.81
CA THR A 458 1.53 28.18 37.73
C THR A 458 1.90 27.81 39.16
N GLU A 459 2.22 28.80 39.98
CA GLU A 459 2.48 28.62 41.41
C GLU A 459 1.71 29.68 42.20
N ASP A 460 1.11 29.27 43.32
CA ASP A 460 0.49 30.16 44.28
C ASP A 460 1.36 30.24 45.55
N THR A 461 2.15 31.30 45.67
CA THR A 461 3.11 31.48 46.77
C THR A 461 2.44 31.70 48.12
N SER A 462 1.14 32.04 48.16
CA SER A 462 0.38 32.14 49.41
C SER A 462 0.19 30.78 50.10
N LYS A 463 0.34 29.68 49.34
CA LYS A 463 0.21 28.31 49.84
C LYS A 463 1.54 27.67 50.24
N ALA A 464 2.63 28.44 50.23
CA ALA A 464 3.95 27.94 50.66
C ALA A 464 3.89 27.30 52.05
N GLN A 465 4.62 26.19 52.21
CA GLN A 465 4.69 25.46 53.48
C GLN A 465 6.13 25.42 54.02
N PRO A 466 6.40 25.94 55.22
CA PRO A 466 5.47 26.68 56.09
C PRO A 466 5.10 28.06 55.49
N ALA A 467 4.01 28.66 55.99
CA ALA A 467 3.62 30.01 55.62
C ALA A 467 4.73 31.03 55.93
N ALA A 468 4.87 32.05 55.08
CA ALA A 468 5.91 33.06 55.22
C ALA A 468 5.80 33.82 56.55
N SER A 469 6.93 34.02 57.23
CA SER A 469 7.02 34.73 58.51
C SER A 469 8.22 35.66 58.50
N GLY A 470 8.00 36.96 58.70
CA GLY A 470 9.06 37.98 58.66
C GLY A 470 9.46 38.45 57.25
N PHE A 471 8.81 37.93 56.20
CA PHE A 471 9.04 38.34 54.81
C PHE A 471 7.78 38.10 53.96
N SER A 472 7.72 38.70 52.77
CA SER A 472 6.70 38.45 51.75
C SER A 472 7.30 37.86 50.46
N TRP A 473 6.49 37.11 49.73
CA TRP A 473 6.83 36.59 48.40
C TRP A 473 6.48 37.59 47.29
N GLY A 474 7.38 37.74 46.32
CA GLY A 474 7.08 38.38 45.04
C GLY A 474 6.33 37.44 44.09
N GLU A 475 6.08 37.93 42.87
CA GLU A 475 5.48 37.13 41.81
C GLU A 475 6.45 36.01 41.37
N PRO A 476 5.99 34.76 41.24
CA PRO A 476 6.83 33.65 40.78
C PRO A 476 7.28 33.89 39.32
N VAL A 477 8.57 33.68 39.05
CA VAL A 477 9.15 33.82 37.71
C VAL A 477 9.61 32.47 37.20
N PHE A 478 8.95 31.98 36.15
CA PHE A 478 9.37 30.79 35.41
C PHE A 478 10.34 31.17 34.30
N THR A 479 11.40 30.38 34.16
CA THR A 479 12.37 30.45 33.06
C THR A 479 12.50 29.07 32.44
N VAL A 480 12.25 28.96 31.14
CA VAL A 480 12.41 27.72 30.35
C VAL A 480 13.42 27.99 29.25
N ASP A 481 14.45 27.15 29.14
CA ASP A 481 15.54 27.32 28.16
C ASP A 481 16.16 28.73 28.17
N GLY A 482 16.23 29.37 29.35
CA GLY A 482 16.76 30.73 29.52
C GLY A 482 15.80 31.87 29.16
N GLN A 483 14.57 31.57 28.73
CA GLN A 483 13.54 32.57 28.45
C GLN A 483 12.53 32.66 29.59
N LYS A 484 12.15 33.88 29.99
CA LYS A 484 11.09 34.12 30.99
C LYS A 484 9.73 33.76 30.39
N THR A 485 9.27 32.54 30.64
CA THR A 485 7.98 31.99 30.21
C THR A 485 7.56 30.89 31.18
N ASN A 486 6.27 30.72 31.37
CA ASN A 486 5.68 29.60 32.11
C ASN A 486 5.02 28.55 31.20
N THR A 487 5.13 28.74 29.88
CA THR A 487 4.60 27.82 28.87
C THR A 487 5.71 27.31 27.96
N PHE A 488 5.65 26.01 27.65
CA PHE A 488 6.60 25.33 26.76
C PHE A 488 5.99 24.07 26.14
N THR A 489 6.71 23.43 25.23
CA THR A 489 6.29 22.21 24.54
C THR A 489 7.23 21.07 24.83
N ILE A 490 6.67 19.87 25.04
CA ILE A 490 7.43 18.63 25.26
C ILE A 490 8.14 18.20 23.98
N ARG A 491 9.43 17.88 24.10
CA ARG A 491 10.31 17.45 23.01
C ARG A 491 10.65 15.97 23.16
N ASP A 492 10.98 15.32 22.04
CA ASP A 492 11.15 13.86 22.01
C ASP A 492 12.40 13.42 22.75
N GLN A 493 12.23 12.47 23.68
CA GLN A 493 13.29 11.93 24.54
C GLN A 493 14.09 13.01 25.29
N GLU A 494 13.52 14.20 25.44
CA GLU A 494 14.13 15.34 26.10
C GLU A 494 13.47 15.63 27.45
N LEU A 495 14.30 16.14 28.37
CA LEU A 495 13.87 16.65 29.66
C LEU A 495 13.97 18.18 29.66
N VAL A 496 12.84 18.85 29.52
CA VAL A 496 12.80 20.32 29.52
C VAL A 496 13.15 20.84 30.91
N LYS A 497 14.14 21.73 31.01
CA LYS A 497 14.59 22.28 32.29
C LYS A 497 13.88 23.59 32.58
N VAL A 498 13.09 23.60 33.66
CA VAL A 498 12.38 24.77 34.15
C VAL A 498 13.06 25.28 35.42
N SER A 499 13.38 26.57 35.45
CA SER A 499 13.74 27.27 36.69
C SER A 499 12.56 28.09 37.17
N LEU A 500 12.16 27.91 38.43
CA LEU A 500 11.11 28.68 39.09
C LEU A 500 11.74 29.52 40.20
N THR A 501 11.79 30.84 40.02
CA THR A 501 12.40 31.77 40.95
C THR A 501 11.35 32.54 41.73
N ASN A 502 11.46 32.52 43.06
CA ASN A 502 10.69 33.40 43.94
C ASN A 502 11.60 34.38 44.66
N THR A 503 11.26 35.65 44.58
CA THR A 503 11.95 36.73 45.29
C THR A 503 11.29 36.98 46.66
N THR A 504 12.11 37.11 47.70
CA THR A 504 11.68 37.49 49.06
C THR A 504 11.96 38.97 49.34
N THR A 505 11.07 39.62 50.09
CA THR A 505 11.28 40.98 50.62
C THR A 505 11.07 40.96 52.12
N ALA A 506 12.03 41.49 52.90
CA ALA A 506 11.94 41.48 54.36
C ALA A 506 10.81 42.40 54.83
N THR A 507 10.04 41.96 55.84
CA THR A 507 9.04 42.81 56.48
C THR A 507 9.73 43.56 57.63
N PRO A 508 9.69 44.91 57.67
CA PRO A 508 10.27 45.67 58.77
C PRO A 508 9.65 45.25 60.11
N PRO A 509 10.42 45.16 61.20
CA PRO A 509 9.84 44.94 62.51
C PRO A 509 8.90 46.10 62.84
N THR A 510 7.66 45.79 63.25
CA THR A 510 6.71 46.78 63.75
C THR A 510 7.37 47.51 64.93
N THR A 511 7.71 48.78 64.78
CA THR A 511 8.22 49.59 65.88
C THR A 511 7.16 49.68 66.97
N ALA A 512 7.33 48.88 68.03
CA ALA A 512 6.59 49.07 69.26
C ALA A 512 6.95 50.44 69.83
N GLN A 513 5.97 51.33 69.88
CA GLN A 513 6.10 52.66 70.45
C GLN A 513 6.46 52.51 71.95
N MET A 514 7.66 52.94 72.34
CA MET A 514 8.07 52.95 73.75
C MET A 514 7.08 53.80 74.56
N PRO A 515 6.61 53.34 75.75
CA PRO A 515 5.82 54.18 76.64
C PRO A 515 6.63 55.40 77.11
N PRO A 516 6.01 56.59 77.24
CA PRO A 516 6.71 57.78 77.71
C PRO A 516 7.23 57.59 79.14
N THR A 517 8.49 57.95 79.35
CA THR A 517 9.18 57.92 80.64
C THR A 517 8.50 58.88 81.61
N ALA A 518 8.00 58.37 82.75
CA ALA A 518 7.50 59.19 83.82
C ALA A 518 8.66 59.91 84.52
N SER A 519 8.66 61.24 84.46
CA SER A 519 9.53 62.13 85.22
C SER A 519 9.12 62.15 86.70
N ASN A 520 10.08 61.84 87.57
CA ASN A 520 9.97 61.88 89.02
C ASN A 520 10.11 63.33 89.54
N PRO A 521 9.33 63.75 90.56
CA PRO A 521 9.81 64.67 91.59
C PRO A 521 10.15 63.94 92.90
#